data_AF-A0A9W9NSM4-F1
#
_entry.id   AF-A0A9W9NSM4-F1
#
_cell.length_a   1.000
_cell.length_b   1.000
_cell.length_c   1.000
_cell.angle_alpha   90.00
_cell.angle_beta   90.00
_cell.angle_gamma   90.00
#
_symmetry.space_group_name_H-M   'P 1'
#
loop_
_entity.id
_entity.type
_entity.pdbx_description
1 polymer ?
#
loop_
_entity_poly.entity_id
_entity_poly.type
_entity_poly.pdbx_seq_one_letter_code
_entity_poly.pdbx_strand_id
1 'polypeptide(L)'
;MASWLASDCCLNGSILPEHAEQHPGVLEIRGKGTTKDTMEANAIPLVISGCSAPFRLGSEPAEKLILRELTLASSHTATLRIWEETGNSIARHIWLVPPTKTPEPISHHCRVGRDAALASVIFLDQTITSETTARLPALSKLLHQPRGPPLQAVELGAGCGIVGIALASMLDSCEVLLTDLPEVEEIVQRNLAEAHLKKSSSVSYQNLDWDEPPLQFCRKRIDLILVSDCTYNADSLPALVSVLDKLTRSSPEALVLVALKRRHESEAVFFDLMQSAEFTGEQASMDMPAQNDQVDKIELHCYRKVTCHRSG
;
A
#
# COMPACT_ATOMS: atom_id res chain seq x y z
N MET A 1 -23.10 17.82 -14.39
CA MET A 1 -22.65 18.61 -13.23
C MET A 1 -23.21 17.95 -11.98
N ALA A 2 -22.40 17.22 -11.22
CA ALA A 2 -22.79 16.77 -9.89
C ALA A 2 -22.52 17.92 -8.91
N SER A 3 -23.58 18.60 -8.47
CA SER A 3 -23.50 19.56 -7.37
C SER A 3 -23.57 18.80 -6.05
N TRP A 4 -22.47 18.75 -5.32
CA TRP A 4 -22.47 18.32 -3.93
C TRP A 4 -22.95 19.51 -3.09
N LEU A 5 -24.21 19.49 -2.65
CA LEU A 5 -24.67 20.36 -1.57
C LEU A 5 -24.17 19.75 -0.27
N ALA A 6 -23.03 20.26 0.21
CA ALA A 6 -22.51 19.90 1.52
C ALA A 6 -23.38 20.57 2.59
N SER A 7 -24.46 19.90 2.99
CA SER A 7 -25.42 20.40 3.97
C SER A 7 -24.87 20.43 5.41
N ASP A 8 -23.74 19.75 5.67
CA ASP A 8 -23.11 19.61 6.99
C ASP A 8 -21.65 20.11 7.01
N CYS A 9 -21.30 21.10 6.19
CA CYS A 9 -19.99 21.77 6.30
C CYS A 9 -19.94 22.68 7.54
N CYS A 10 -19.57 22.12 8.69
CA CYS A 10 -19.18 22.94 9.83
C CYS A 10 -17.80 23.56 9.56
N LEU A 11 -17.71 24.89 9.54
CA LEU A 11 -16.43 25.58 9.77
C LEU A 11 -16.04 25.32 11.22
N ASN A 12 -15.24 24.29 11.45
CA ASN A 12 -14.66 24.05 12.76
C ASN A 12 -13.51 25.04 12.98
N GLY A 13 -13.80 26.15 13.67
CA GLY A 13 -12.78 27.11 14.05
C GLY A 13 -13.34 28.38 14.69
N SER A 14 -12.53 29.03 15.53
CA SER A 14 -12.81 30.31 16.18
C SER A 14 -12.60 31.51 15.26
N ILE A 15 -12.63 31.31 13.94
CA ILE A 15 -12.25 32.31 12.93
C ILE A 15 -13.52 33.03 12.50
N LEU A 16 -13.53 34.36 12.66
CA LEU A 16 -14.61 35.21 12.14
C LEU A 16 -14.64 35.09 10.61
N PRO A 17 -15.82 35.05 9.97
CA PRO A 17 -15.95 34.88 8.52
C PRO A 17 -15.11 35.88 7.70
N GLU A 18 -14.97 37.12 8.17
CA GLU A 18 -14.13 38.16 7.53
C GLU A 18 -12.62 37.85 7.50
N HIS A 19 -12.14 36.90 8.30
CA HIS A 19 -10.72 36.51 8.38
C HIS A 19 -10.47 35.13 7.75
N ALA A 20 -11.47 34.49 7.16
CA ALA A 20 -11.36 33.15 6.60
C ALA A 20 -10.35 33.08 5.42
N GLU A 21 -10.26 34.13 4.59
CA GLU A 21 -9.32 34.21 3.46
C GLU A 21 -7.85 34.28 3.91
N GLN A 22 -7.59 34.67 5.15
CA GLN A 22 -6.24 34.81 5.70
C GLN A 22 -5.67 33.49 6.23
N HIS A 23 -6.49 32.44 6.33
CA HIS A 23 -6.11 31.15 6.93
C HIS A 23 -6.20 30.02 5.90
N PRO A 24 -5.24 29.08 5.87
CA PRO A 24 -5.37 27.88 5.07
C PRO A 24 -6.50 27.00 5.63
N GLY A 25 -7.40 26.56 4.76
CA GLY A 25 -8.46 25.61 5.05
C GLY A 25 -8.13 24.22 4.52
N VAL A 26 -8.83 23.22 5.06
CA VAL A 26 -8.82 21.83 4.57
C VAL A 26 -10.25 21.33 4.48
N LEU A 27 -10.53 20.48 3.50
CA LEU A 27 -11.80 19.77 3.40
C LEU A 27 -11.63 18.39 4.02
N GLU A 28 -12.38 18.11 5.08
CA GLU A 28 -12.41 16.79 5.71
C GLU A 28 -13.64 16.02 5.21
N ILE A 29 -13.42 14.77 4.80
CA ILE A 29 -14.47 13.81 4.45
C ILE A 29 -14.38 12.65 5.44
N ARG A 30 -15.49 12.31 6.07
CA ARG A 30 -15.56 11.25 7.08
C ARG A 30 -16.91 10.54 7.08
N GLY A 31 -16.92 9.24 7.37
CA GLY A 31 -18.15 8.49 7.59
C GLY A 31 -18.96 9.00 8.79
N LYS A 32 -20.30 8.96 8.71
CA LYS A 32 -21.17 9.43 9.79
C LYS A 32 -20.94 8.60 11.06
N GLY A 33 -20.54 9.25 12.16
CA GLY A 33 -20.25 8.58 13.43
C GLY A 33 -18.84 7.98 13.54
N THR A 34 -18.04 8.05 12.48
CA THR A 34 -16.63 7.63 12.51
C THR A 34 -15.82 8.66 13.30
N THR A 35 -14.98 8.22 14.23
CA THR A 35 -14.04 9.09 14.95
C THR A 35 -12.59 8.82 14.57
N LYS A 36 -12.28 7.59 14.13
CA LYS A 36 -10.99 7.13 13.62
C LYS A 36 -11.23 6.01 12.61
N ASP A 37 -10.38 5.91 11.59
CA ASP A 37 -10.33 4.76 10.70
C ASP A 37 -9.35 3.74 11.26
N THR A 38 -9.87 2.63 11.78
CA THR A 38 -9.04 1.55 12.32
C THR A 38 -8.92 0.41 11.31
N MET A 39 -7.70 -0.04 11.07
CA MET A 39 -7.38 -1.08 10.08
C MET A 39 -7.49 -2.47 10.69
N GLU A 40 -8.70 -2.86 11.08
CA GLU A 40 -9.03 -4.20 11.60
C GLU A 40 -9.85 -4.98 10.59
N ALA A 41 -9.52 -6.25 10.31
CA ALA A 41 -10.19 -7.01 9.24
C ALA A 41 -11.71 -7.14 9.37
N ASN A 42 -12.27 -7.07 10.58
CA ASN A 42 -13.72 -7.15 10.79
C ASN A 42 -14.42 -5.78 10.85
N ALA A 43 -13.65 -4.69 10.77
CA ALA A 43 -14.16 -3.32 10.95
C ALA A 43 -13.57 -2.33 9.93
N ILE A 44 -13.08 -2.82 8.78
CA ILE A 44 -12.58 -1.97 7.70
C ILE A 44 -13.73 -1.07 7.24
N PRO A 45 -13.61 0.26 7.35
CA PRO A 45 -14.68 1.15 6.95
C PRO A 45 -14.81 1.14 5.43
N LEU A 46 -16.05 1.07 4.92
CA LEU A 46 -16.31 1.22 3.49
C LEU A 46 -15.80 2.58 3.00
N VAL A 47 -16.01 3.64 3.78
CA VAL A 47 -15.48 4.98 3.49
C VAL A 47 -14.35 5.28 4.46
N ILE A 48 -13.13 5.30 3.95
CA ILE A 48 -11.96 5.79 4.70
C ILE A 48 -12.00 7.31 4.69
N SER A 49 -11.78 7.93 5.85
CA SER A 49 -11.77 9.38 6.00
C SER A 49 -10.55 9.99 5.30
N GLY A 50 -10.59 11.28 5.00
CA GLY A 50 -9.42 11.96 4.50
C GLY A 50 -9.57 13.48 4.45
N CYS A 51 -8.43 14.14 4.45
CA CYS A 51 -8.32 15.59 4.42
C CYS A 51 -7.68 16.03 3.10
N SER A 52 -8.25 17.03 2.44
CA SER A 52 -7.61 17.63 1.26
C SER A 52 -6.25 18.24 1.62
N ALA A 53 -5.41 18.47 0.61
CA ALA A 53 -4.32 19.42 0.75
C ALA A 53 -4.84 20.80 1.22
N PRO A 54 -4.04 21.57 1.99
CA PRO A 54 -4.41 22.92 2.41
C PRO A 54 -4.69 23.83 1.20
N PHE A 55 -5.74 24.64 1.29
CA PHE A 55 -6.10 25.62 0.27
C PHE A 55 -6.49 26.96 0.89
N ARG A 56 -6.48 28.04 0.10
CA ARG A 56 -6.99 29.35 0.52
C ARG A 56 -8.23 29.70 -0.30
N LEU A 57 -9.19 30.36 0.34
CA LEU A 57 -10.36 30.90 -0.32
C LEU A 57 -9.93 32.02 -1.27
N GLY A 58 -10.34 31.95 -2.54
CA GLY A 58 -9.98 32.94 -3.56
C GLY A 58 -8.59 32.76 -4.20
N SER A 59 -7.84 31.69 -3.87
CA SER A 59 -6.55 31.36 -4.50
C SER A 59 -6.66 30.26 -5.57
N GLU A 60 -5.53 29.82 -6.08
CA GLU A 60 -5.41 28.60 -6.88
C GLU A 60 -6.04 27.38 -6.17
N PRO A 61 -6.56 26.40 -6.93
CA PRO A 61 -7.12 25.17 -6.37
C PRO A 61 -6.13 24.41 -5.49
N ALA A 62 -6.66 23.67 -4.51
CA ALA A 62 -5.88 22.75 -3.68
C ALA A 62 -5.08 21.78 -4.57
N GLU A 63 -3.90 21.35 -4.08
CA GLU A 63 -3.20 20.23 -4.69
C GLU A 63 -4.15 19.02 -4.78
N LYS A 64 -3.99 18.23 -5.84
CA LYS A 64 -4.78 17.01 -6.07
C LYS A 64 -4.34 15.88 -5.15
N LEU A 65 -4.22 16.14 -3.86
CA LEU A 65 -3.77 15.20 -2.85
C LEU A 65 -4.83 15.04 -1.76
N ILE A 66 -4.86 13.86 -1.17
CA ILE A 66 -5.63 13.58 0.03
C ILE A 66 -4.76 12.88 1.06
N LEU A 67 -4.80 13.40 2.29
CA LEU A 67 -4.18 12.79 3.46
C LEU A 67 -5.14 11.80 4.08
N ARG A 68 -4.65 10.60 4.36
CA ARG A 68 -5.34 9.55 5.13
C ARG A 68 -4.64 9.36 6.47
N GLU A 69 -5.45 9.14 7.50
CA GLU A 69 -4.97 8.82 8.85
C GLU A 69 -5.56 7.48 9.26
N LEU A 70 -4.72 6.45 9.32
CA LEU A 70 -5.12 5.07 9.56
C LEU A 70 -4.55 4.60 10.89
N THR A 71 -5.39 4.09 11.79
CA THR A 71 -4.95 3.52 13.07
C THR A 71 -4.65 2.05 12.86
N LEU A 72 -3.43 1.62 13.19
CA LEU A 72 -2.99 0.22 13.12
C LEU A 72 -3.34 -0.50 14.43
N ALA A 73 -3.84 -1.74 14.38
CA ALA A 73 -4.27 -2.45 15.59
C ALA A 73 -3.08 -2.86 16.47
N SER A 74 -1.93 -3.18 15.88
CA SER A 74 -0.68 -3.49 16.60
C SER A 74 -0.18 -2.38 17.51
N SER A 75 -0.53 -1.13 17.19
CA SER A 75 -0.05 0.03 17.90
C SER A 75 -1.22 0.99 18.07
N HIS A 76 -1.99 0.81 19.14
CA HIS A 76 -3.14 1.67 19.50
C HIS A 76 -2.79 3.16 19.63
N THR A 77 -1.50 3.51 19.56
CA THR A 77 -0.96 4.86 19.58
C THR A 77 -0.30 5.31 18.26
N ALA A 78 -0.04 4.41 17.31
CA ALA A 78 0.58 4.79 16.03
C ALA A 78 -0.50 4.96 14.96
N THR A 79 -0.59 6.18 14.45
CA THR A 79 -1.42 6.53 13.30
C THR A 79 -0.51 6.62 12.08
N LEU A 80 -0.82 5.83 11.06
CA LEU A 80 -0.20 5.93 9.75
C LEU A 80 -0.81 7.12 9.01
N ARG A 81 0.00 8.13 8.71
CA ARG A 81 -0.38 9.32 7.94
C ARG A 81 0.20 9.18 6.53
N ILE A 82 -0.66 9.15 5.52
CA ILE A 82 -0.25 8.89 4.14
C ILE A 82 -1.00 9.81 3.17
N TRP A 83 -0.26 10.56 2.38
CA TRP A 83 -0.75 11.28 1.22
C TRP A 83 -0.88 10.34 0.03
N GLU A 84 -1.99 10.43 -0.69
CA GLU A 84 -2.20 9.78 -1.99
C GLU A 84 -2.66 10.82 -3.03
N GLU A 85 -2.34 10.56 -4.30
CA GLU A 85 -2.82 11.40 -5.39
C GLU A 85 -4.30 11.12 -5.71
N THR A 86 -5.04 12.20 -5.91
CA THR A 86 -6.41 12.20 -6.44
C THR A 86 -6.38 12.32 -7.97
N GLY A 87 -7.45 11.92 -8.65
CA GLY A 87 -7.44 11.74 -10.12
C GLY A 87 -6.72 10.47 -10.63
N ASN A 88 -6.61 10.28 -11.94
CA ASN A 88 -5.98 9.09 -12.52
C ASN A 88 -4.46 9.12 -12.31
N SER A 89 -4.00 8.53 -11.21
CA SER A 89 -2.60 8.45 -10.81
C SER A 89 -2.22 7.02 -10.44
N ILE A 90 -0.95 6.68 -10.68
CA ILE A 90 -0.33 5.42 -10.29
C ILE A 90 -0.05 5.36 -8.77
N ALA A 91 0.06 6.49 -8.07
CA ALA A 91 0.32 6.56 -6.63
C ALA A 91 -0.97 6.44 -5.77
N ARG A 92 -2.07 5.97 -6.36
CA ARG A 92 -3.38 5.91 -5.71
C ARG A 92 -3.62 4.53 -5.11
N HIS A 93 -3.99 4.47 -3.82
CA HIS A 93 -4.18 3.19 -3.13
C HIS A 93 -5.47 3.08 -2.28
N ILE A 94 -6.25 4.16 -2.07
CA ILE A 94 -7.23 4.19 -0.95
C ILE A 94 -8.60 4.83 -1.33
N TRP A 95 -8.80 5.34 -2.56
CA TRP A 95 -10.04 6.08 -2.91
C TRP A 95 -11.14 5.24 -3.57
N LEU A 96 -12.43 5.52 -3.30
CA LEU A 96 -13.64 4.95 -3.94
C LEU A 96 -14.27 5.89 -5.01
N VAL A 97 -14.58 5.42 -6.23
CA VAL A 97 -15.33 6.27 -7.21
C VAL A 97 -16.81 6.34 -6.79
N PRO A 98 -17.47 7.50 -6.73
CA PRO A 98 -18.92 7.54 -6.51
C PRO A 98 -19.69 6.83 -7.66
N PRO A 99 -20.87 6.24 -7.39
CA PRO A 99 -21.69 5.64 -8.43
C PRO A 99 -22.17 6.72 -9.40
N THR A 100 -21.73 6.67 -10.65
CA THR A 100 -22.27 7.52 -11.71
C THR A 100 -23.56 6.90 -12.24
N LYS A 101 -24.67 7.65 -12.17
CA LYS A 101 -25.98 7.28 -12.74
C LYS A 101 -26.03 7.46 -14.27
N THR A 102 -24.94 7.20 -14.99
CA THR A 102 -24.88 7.40 -16.45
C THR A 102 -24.65 6.08 -17.17
N PRO A 103 -25.45 5.75 -18.21
CA PRO A 103 -25.35 4.49 -18.94
C PRO A 103 -24.27 4.52 -20.04
N GLU A 104 -23.24 5.36 -19.92
CA GLU A 104 -22.10 5.29 -20.86
C GLU A 104 -21.19 4.12 -20.47
N PRO A 105 -20.57 3.43 -21.44
CA PRO A 105 -19.60 2.40 -21.16
C PRO A 105 -18.37 3.08 -20.57
N ILE A 106 -18.34 3.20 -19.24
CA ILE A 106 -17.15 3.58 -18.50
C ILE A 106 -16.12 2.57 -18.92
N SER A 107 -15.16 3.02 -19.74
CA SER A 107 -13.96 2.28 -20.08
C SER A 107 -13.47 1.55 -18.83
N HIS A 108 -13.14 0.27 -18.97
CA HIS A 108 -12.67 -0.63 -17.90
C HIS A 108 -11.40 -0.11 -17.18
N HIS A 109 -10.92 1.10 -17.51
CA HIS A 109 -9.72 1.77 -17.05
C HIS A 109 -9.79 2.43 -15.65
N CYS A 110 -10.94 2.47 -14.97
CA CYS A 110 -11.07 3.18 -13.68
C CYS A 110 -11.14 2.26 -12.44
N ARG A 111 -10.61 1.03 -12.53
CA ARG A 111 -10.57 0.03 -11.43
C ARG A 111 -9.15 -0.27 -10.91
N VAL A 112 -8.21 0.66 -11.14
CA VAL A 112 -6.82 0.53 -10.67
C VAL A 112 -6.75 0.84 -9.16
N GLY A 113 -6.09 -0.03 -8.37
CA GLY A 113 -5.34 0.37 -7.16
C GLY A 113 -5.83 0.07 -5.73
N ARG A 114 -7.09 -0.29 -5.45
CA ARG A 114 -7.70 0.24 -4.21
C ARG A 114 -7.71 -0.63 -2.94
N ASP A 115 -7.43 -1.93 -3.02
CA ASP A 115 -7.68 -2.83 -1.88
C ASP A 115 -6.47 -3.68 -1.48
N ALA A 116 -5.58 -4.03 -2.41
CA ALA A 116 -4.50 -4.97 -2.12
C ALA A 116 -3.41 -4.37 -1.23
N ALA A 117 -3.03 -3.09 -1.42
CA ALA A 117 -2.09 -2.41 -0.54
C ALA A 117 -2.65 -2.28 0.90
N LEU A 118 -3.93 -1.92 1.04
CA LEU A 118 -4.57 -1.83 2.35
C LEU A 118 -4.72 -3.20 3.01
N ALA A 119 -5.11 -4.22 2.25
CA ALA A 119 -5.16 -5.60 2.70
C ALA A 119 -3.76 -6.09 3.14
N SER A 120 -2.68 -5.71 2.44
CA SER A 120 -1.31 -5.98 2.88
C SER A 120 -1.03 -5.36 4.24
N VAL A 121 -1.38 -4.10 4.46
CA VAL A 121 -1.19 -3.42 5.75
C VAL A 121 -1.93 -4.15 6.87
N ILE A 122 -3.22 -4.44 6.66
CA ILE A 122 -4.06 -5.13 7.66
C ILE A 122 -3.52 -6.54 7.91
N PHE A 123 -3.14 -7.25 6.85
CA PHE A 123 -2.62 -8.61 6.97
C PHE A 123 -1.29 -8.65 7.72
N LEU A 124 -0.38 -7.71 7.44
CA LEU A 124 0.88 -7.58 8.16
C LEU A 124 0.62 -7.25 9.64
N ASP A 125 -0.26 -6.29 9.91
CA ASP A 125 -0.65 -5.90 11.28
C ASP A 125 -1.21 -7.08 12.07
N GLN A 126 -2.11 -7.87 11.46
CA GLN A 126 -2.63 -9.10 12.04
C GLN A 126 -1.55 -10.15 12.24
N THR A 127 -0.66 -10.31 11.27
CA THR A 127 0.42 -11.29 11.34
C THR A 127 1.43 -10.93 12.43
N ILE A 128 1.62 -9.65 12.74
CA ILE A 128 2.52 -9.17 13.79
C ILE A 128 1.87 -9.26 15.18
N THR A 129 0.55 -9.14 15.26
CA THR A 129 -0.20 -9.13 16.54
C THR A 129 -0.72 -10.49 16.97
N SER A 130 -0.98 -11.39 16.02
CA SER A 130 -1.64 -12.66 16.29
C SER A 130 -0.63 -13.82 16.33
N GLU A 131 -0.45 -14.40 17.52
CA GLU A 131 0.40 -15.59 17.70
C GLU A 131 -0.28 -16.91 17.26
N THR A 132 -1.57 -16.90 16.93
CA THR A 132 -2.36 -18.15 16.78
C THR A 132 -2.84 -18.36 15.34
N THR A 133 -2.39 -19.48 14.73
CA THR A 133 -2.69 -19.94 13.36
C THR A 133 -2.39 -18.93 12.25
N ALA A 134 -1.10 -18.69 12.01
CA ALA A 134 -0.66 -17.89 10.87
C ALA A 134 -1.17 -18.48 9.55
N ARG A 135 -1.94 -17.68 8.79
CA ARG A 135 -2.38 -18.04 7.42
C ARG A 135 -1.21 -18.21 6.46
N LEU A 136 -0.07 -17.57 6.77
CA LEU A 136 1.21 -17.70 6.07
C LEU A 136 2.33 -17.96 7.13
N PRO A 137 2.53 -19.22 7.55
CA PRO A 137 3.51 -19.64 8.56
C PRO A 137 4.93 -19.13 8.32
N ALA A 138 5.44 -19.19 7.08
CA ALA A 138 6.79 -18.69 6.77
C ALA A 138 6.94 -17.19 7.07
N LEU A 139 5.96 -16.39 6.65
CA LEU A 139 5.92 -14.96 6.92
C LEU A 139 5.77 -14.68 8.41
N SER A 140 4.85 -15.36 9.09
CA SER A 140 4.67 -15.17 10.54
C SER A 140 5.94 -15.49 11.32
N LYS A 141 6.63 -16.59 10.97
CA LYS A 141 7.94 -16.92 11.53
C LYS A 141 8.95 -15.80 11.26
N LEU A 142 9.01 -15.27 10.04
CA LEU A 142 9.88 -14.16 9.69
C LEU A 142 9.61 -12.94 10.61
N LEU A 143 8.35 -12.53 10.76
CA LEU A 143 8.00 -11.30 11.47
C LEU A 143 8.15 -11.40 13.00
N HIS A 144 8.00 -12.59 13.60
CA HIS A 144 8.12 -12.78 15.06
C HIS A 144 9.52 -13.21 15.54
N GLN A 145 10.38 -13.69 14.63
CA GLN A 145 11.69 -14.17 15.03
C GLN A 145 12.54 -13.05 15.62
N PRO A 146 13.13 -13.23 16.83
CA PRO A 146 14.12 -12.30 17.34
C PRO A 146 15.32 -12.24 16.40
N ARG A 147 15.80 -11.04 16.11
CA ARG A 147 16.90 -10.81 15.16
C ARG A 147 18.00 -9.98 15.81
N GLY A 148 19.24 -10.29 15.46
CA GLY A 148 20.38 -9.42 15.73
C GLY A 148 20.36 -8.19 14.82
N PRO A 149 20.46 -8.37 13.48
CA PRO A 149 20.34 -7.26 12.53
C PRO A 149 18.87 -6.88 12.27
N PRO A 150 18.61 -5.64 11.82
CA PRO A 150 17.28 -5.23 11.38
C PRO A 150 16.71 -6.13 10.28
N LEU A 151 15.39 -6.33 10.27
CA LEU A 151 14.67 -6.91 9.13
C LEU A 151 14.91 -6.04 7.89
N GLN A 152 15.42 -6.63 6.81
CA GLN A 152 15.65 -5.90 5.55
C GLN A 152 14.52 -6.19 4.56
N ALA A 153 13.73 -5.17 4.23
CA ALA A 153 12.63 -5.29 3.28
C ALA A 153 12.83 -4.42 2.05
N VAL A 154 12.34 -4.89 0.90
CA VAL A 154 12.25 -4.11 -0.34
C VAL A 154 10.80 -4.13 -0.82
N GLU A 155 10.23 -2.97 -1.14
CA GLU A 155 8.92 -2.89 -1.80
C GLU A 155 9.11 -2.53 -3.27
N LEU A 156 8.56 -3.35 -4.17
CA LEU A 156 8.55 -3.10 -5.61
C LEU A 156 7.19 -2.53 -6.00
N GLY A 157 7.17 -1.39 -6.68
CA GLY A 157 5.93 -0.72 -7.07
C GLY A 157 5.22 -0.12 -5.85
N ALA A 158 5.95 0.65 -5.05
CA ALA A 158 5.48 1.19 -3.77
C ALA A 158 4.33 2.21 -3.90
N GLY A 159 4.18 2.86 -5.05
CA GLY A 159 3.26 3.96 -5.30
C GLY A 159 3.41 5.07 -4.28
N CYS A 160 2.45 5.26 -3.36
CA CYS A 160 2.61 6.25 -2.29
C CYS A 160 3.46 5.77 -1.09
N GLY A 161 3.85 4.49 -1.06
CA GLY A 161 4.71 3.89 -0.03
C GLY A 161 3.98 3.32 1.17
N ILE A 162 2.65 3.19 1.13
CA ILE A 162 1.85 2.84 2.31
C ILE A 162 2.27 1.52 2.98
N VAL A 163 2.56 0.46 2.21
CA VAL A 163 2.80 -0.88 2.79
C VAL A 163 4.15 -0.94 3.51
N GLY A 164 5.22 -0.48 2.85
CA GLY A 164 6.55 -0.47 3.44
C GLY A 164 6.68 0.53 4.60
N ILE A 165 6.05 1.70 4.50
CA ILE A 165 6.00 2.65 5.64
C ILE A 165 5.25 2.01 6.81
N ALA A 166 4.10 1.39 6.56
CA ALA A 166 3.33 0.71 7.60
C ALA A 166 4.16 -0.40 8.28
N LEU A 167 4.88 -1.23 7.51
CA LEU A 167 5.76 -2.28 8.04
C LEU A 167 6.79 -1.71 9.02
N ALA A 168 7.47 -0.62 8.66
CA ALA A 168 8.44 0.05 9.52
C ALA A 168 7.82 0.81 10.70
N SER A 169 6.52 1.14 10.63
CA SER A 169 5.73 1.68 11.74
C SER A 169 5.15 0.60 12.68
N MET A 170 5.19 -0.68 12.28
CA MET A 170 4.72 -1.81 13.09
C MET A 170 5.87 -2.55 13.81
N LEU A 171 7.05 -2.64 13.19
CA LEU A 171 8.18 -3.44 13.68
C LEU A 171 9.33 -2.58 14.18
N ASP A 172 9.88 -2.94 15.35
CA ASP A 172 11.18 -2.44 15.79
C ASP A 172 12.31 -3.08 14.95
N SER A 173 13.38 -2.32 14.71
CA SER A 173 14.54 -2.76 13.92
C SER A 173 14.15 -3.27 12.53
N CYS A 174 13.54 -2.41 11.71
CA CYS A 174 13.13 -2.71 10.34
C CYS A 174 13.70 -1.65 9.36
N GLU A 175 14.47 -2.07 8.36
CA GLU A 175 14.96 -1.22 7.27
C GLU A 175 14.20 -1.55 5.99
N VAL A 176 13.50 -0.56 5.43
CA VAL A 176 12.69 -0.72 4.22
C VAL A 176 13.24 0.15 3.09
N LEU A 177 13.46 -0.45 1.92
CA LEU A 177 13.72 0.25 0.68
C LEU A 177 12.45 0.23 -0.18
N LEU A 178 11.81 1.38 -0.35
CA LEU A 178 10.71 1.59 -1.27
C LEU A 178 11.26 1.82 -2.68
N THR A 179 10.65 1.20 -3.68
CA THR A 179 11.03 1.42 -5.08
C THR A 179 9.84 1.52 -6.00
N ASP A 180 9.94 2.44 -6.95
CA ASP A 180 8.95 2.68 -8.00
C ASP A 180 9.57 3.56 -9.10
N LEU A 181 8.78 3.96 -10.09
CA LEU A 181 9.16 4.89 -11.14
C LEU A 181 9.32 6.34 -10.62
N PRO A 182 10.07 7.22 -11.31
CA PRO A 182 10.26 8.62 -10.90
C PRO A 182 9.00 9.44 -10.64
N GLU A 183 7.89 9.09 -11.27
CA GLU A 183 6.62 9.79 -11.19
C GLU A 183 6.04 9.83 -9.78
N VAL A 184 6.34 8.85 -8.92
CA VAL A 184 5.83 8.82 -7.53
C VAL A 184 6.83 9.31 -6.49
N GLU A 185 8.04 9.71 -6.92
CA GLU A 185 9.11 10.09 -5.99
C GLU A 185 8.67 11.24 -5.07
N GLU A 186 8.03 12.27 -5.62
CA GLU A 186 7.59 13.44 -4.84
C GLU A 186 6.63 13.04 -3.70
N ILE A 187 5.62 12.21 -4.00
CA ILE A 187 4.64 11.81 -3.00
C ILE A 187 5.22 10.84 -1.97
N VAL A 188 6.12 9.94 -2.38
CA VAL A 188 6.82 9.07 -1.42
C VAL A 188 7.67 9.90 -0.48
N GLN A 189 8.46 10.86 -0.98
CA GLN A 189 9.28 11.71 -0.13
C GLN A 189 8.45 12.53 0.86
N ARG A 190 7.29 13.04 0.44
CA ARG A 190 6.32 13.71 1.33
C ARG A 190 5.83 12.78 2.44
N ASN A 191 5.53 11.52 2.10
CA ASN A 191 5.10 10.52 3.07
C ASN A 191 6.21 10.10 4.03
N LEU A 192 7.45 9.96 3.56
CA LEU A 192 8.61 9.68 4.41
C LEU A 192 8.86 10.80 5.42
N ALA A 193 8.63 12.07 5.05
CA ALA A 193 8.77 13.21 5.94
C ALA A 193 7.72 13.25 7.07
N GLU A 194 6.54 12.63 6.87
CA GLU A 194 5.45 12.56 7.86
C GLU A 194 5.40 11.22 8.61
N ALA A 195 6.22 10.25 8.22
CA ALA A 195 6.19 8.90 8.75
C ALA A 195 6.65 8.84 10.22
N HIS A 196 5.85 8.15 11.04
CA HIS A 196 6.20 7.84 12.42
C HIS A 196 6.64 6.37 12.51
N LEU A 197 7.95 6.16 12.45
CA LEU A 197 8.55 4.83 12.43
C LEU A 197 8.79 4.30 13.85
N LYS A 198 8.86 2.97 13.98
CA LYS A 198 9.23 2.30 15.24
C LYS A 198 10.73 2.43 15.54
N LYS A 199 11.12 1.97 16.72
CA LYS A 199 12.48 2.16 17.22
C LYS A 199 13.46 1.42 16.32
N SER A 200 14.57 2.09 15.99
CA SER A 200 15.64 1.52 15.15
C SER A 200 15.17 1.09 13.76
N SER A 201 14.04 1.61 13.30
CA SER A 201 13.51 1.38 11.96
C SER A 201 13.80 2.58 11.05
N SER A 202 13.94 2.31 9.75
CA SER A 202 14.16 3.34 8.74
C SER A 202 13.49 2.96 7.43
N VAL A 203 13.09 3.98 6.67
CA VAL A 203 12.54 3.82 5.33
C VAL A 203 13.29 4.76 4.40
N SER A 204 13.66 4.27 3.23
CA SER A 204 14.31 5.04 2.16
C SER A 204 13.65 4.74 0.82
N TYR A 205 13.85 5.61 -0.15
CA TYR A 205 13.28 5.48 -1.49
C TYR A 205 14.38 5.47 -2.55
N GLN A 206 14.20 4.68 -3.60
CA GLN A 206 15.03 4.68 -4.78
C GLN A 206 14.19 4.37 -6.03
N ASN A 207 14.42 5.12 -7.11
CA ASN A 207 13.76 4.82 -8.38
C ASN A 207 14.22 3.45 -8.92
N LEU A 208 13.28 2.69 -9.45
CA LEU A 208 13.51 1.41 -10.09
C LEU A 208 12.53 1.23 -11.25
N ASP A 209 13.07 1.26 -12.46
CA ASP A 209 12.41 0.68 -13.62
C ASP A 209 12.71 -0.83 -13.65
N TRP A 210 11.67 -1.67 -13.76
CA TRP A 210 11.84 -3.12 -13.80
C TRP A 210 12.42 -3.62 -15.12
N ASP A 211 12.21 -2.88 -16.21
CA ASP A 211 12.78 -3.20 -17.53
C ASP A 211 14.28 -2.87 -17.56
N GLU A 212 14.68 -1.80 -16.85
CA GLU A 212 16.05 -1.31 -16.79
C GLU A 212 16.61 -1.22 -15.36
N PRO A 213 16.66 -2.33 -14.59
CA PRO A 213 17.11 -2.28 -13.21
C PRO A 213 18.62 -2.00 -13.16
N PRO A 214 19.10 -1.16 -12.23
CA PRO A 214 20.52 -0.84 -12.15
C PRO A 214 21.34 -2.10 -11.86
N LEU A 215 22.53 -2.19 -12.46
CA LEU A 215 23.42 -3.36 -12.37
C LEU A 215 23.72 -3.81 -10.94
N GLN A 216 23.65 -2.89 -9.97
CA GLN A 216 23.95 -3.13 -8.56
C GLN A 216 22.76 -2.78 -7.66
N PHE A 217 21.54 -3.15 -8.08
CA PHE A 217 20.34 -2.98 -7.26
C PHE A 217 20.40 -3.84 -5.99
N CYS A 218 20.18 -3.21 -4.83
CA CYS A 218 20.09 -3.81 -3.50
C CYS A 218 21.19 -4.87 -3.18
N ARG A 219 22.38 -4.39 -2.79
CA ARG A 219 23.51 -5.24 -2.38
C ARG A 219 23.40 -5.83 -0.96
N LYS A 220 22.44 -5.34 -0.17
CA LYS A 220 22.21 -5.85 1.19
C LYS A 220 21.46 -7.19 1.09
N ARG A 221 21.62 -8.03 2.11
CA ARG A 221 20.78 -9.21 2.29
C ARG A 221 19.34 -8.75 2.48
N ILE A 222 18.40 -9.35 1.75
CA ILE A 222 16.97 -9.08 1.85
C ILE A 222 16.31 -10.24 2.59
N ASP A 223 15.39 -9.92 3.49
CA ASP A 223 14.54 -10.88 4.20
C ASP A 223 13.15 -10.98 3.59
N LEU A 224 12.60 -9.84 3.16
CA LEU A 224 11.24 -9.71 2.68
C LEU A 224 11.18 -8.82 1.44
N ILE A 225 10.51 -9.28 0.41
CA ILE A 225 10.17 -8.48 -0.77
C ILE A 225 8.65 -8.33 -0.79
N LEU A 226 8.17 -7.09 -0.82
CA LEU A 226 6.75 -6.73 -0.87
C LEU A 226 6.38 -6.33 -2.30
N VAL A 227 5.25 -6.83 -2.78
CA VAL A 227 4.65 -6.45 -4.07
C VAL A 227 3.15 -6.33 -3.86
N SER A 228 2.59 -5.12 -3.95
CA SER A 228 1.16 -4.90 -3.69
C SER A 228 0.48 -4.23 -4.86
N ASP A 229 -0.48 -4.92 -5.47
CA ASP A 229 -1.26 -4.44 -6.62
C ASP A 229 -0.44 -4.10 -7.88
N CYS A 230 0.69 -4.79 -8.11
CA CYS A 230 1.55 -4.57 -9.27
C CYS A 230 1.25 -5.48 -10.47
N THR A 231 0.26 -6.38 -10.36
CA THR A 231 0.05 -7.46 -11.34
C THR A 231 -0.99 -7.16 -12.43
N TYR A 232 -1.51 -5.92 -12.50
CA TYR A 232 -2.59 -5.56 -13.41
C TYR A 232 -2.12 -5.30 -14.86
N ASN A 233 -0.85 -4.90 -15.05
CA ASN A 233 -0.29 -4.68 -16.38
C ASN A 233 0.46 -5.95 -16.82
N ALA A 234 -0.17 -6.73 -17.70
CA ALA A 234 0.39 -7.99 -18.19
C ALA A 234 1.77 -7.81 -18.86
N ASP A 235 1.98 -6.67 -19.52
CA ASP A 235 3.22 -6.37 -20.24
C ASP A 235 4.42 -6.17 -19.28
N SER A 236 4.17 -5.70 -18.06
CA SER A 236 5.22 -5.47 -17.05
C SER A 236 5.56 -6.72 -16.23
N LEU A 237 4.76 -7.79 -16.30
CA LEU A 237 4.96 -8.99 -15.46
C LEU A 237 6.29 -9.71 -15.70
N PRO A 238 6.78 -9.88 -16.95
CA PRO A 238 8.09 -10.51 -17.17
C PRO A 238 9.23 -9.73 -16.54
N ALA A 239 9.19 -8.40 -16.61
CA ALA A 239 10.18 -7.51 -16.01
C ALA A 239 10.16 -7.60 -14.47
N LEU A 240 8.97 -7.56 -13.86
CA LEU A 240 8.78 -7.74 -12.43
C LEU A 240 9.35 -9.07 -11.92
N VAL A 241 9.00 -10.18 -12.59
CA VAL A 241 9.49 -11.52 -12.22
C VAL A 241 11.01 -11.63 -12.40
N SER A 242 11.58 -10.99 -13.43
CA SER A 242 13.04 -10.90 -13.61
C SER A 242 13.74 -10.18 -12.46
N VAL A 243 13.15 -9.09 -11.94
CA VAL A 243 13.67 -8.39 -10.74
C VAL A 243 13.58 -9.29 -9.51
N LEU A 244 12.44 -9.93 -9.25
CA LEU A 244 12.26 -10.87 -8.14
C LEU A 244 13.29 -12.00 -8.20
N ASP A 245 13.51 -12.56 -9.39
CA ASP A 245 14.48 -13.63 -9.63
C ASP A 245 15.92 -13.19 -9.30
N LYS A 246 16.32 -11.98 -9.71
CA LYS A 246 17.63 -11.39 -9.41
C LYS A 246 17.82 -11.14 -7.91
N LEU A 247 16.81 -10.56 -7.25
CA LEU A 247 16.88 -10.26 -5.81
C LEU A 247 17.01 -11.53 -4.98
N THR A 248 16.21 -12.55 -5.30
CA THR A 248 16.22 -13.83 -4.57
C THR A 248 17.43 -14.71 -4.88
N ARG A 249 18.11 -14.55 -6.03
CA ARG A 249 19.44 -15.17 -6.24
C ARG A 249 20.49 -14.63 -5.27
N SER A 250 20.45 -13.33 -5.00
CA SER A 250 21.35 -12.67 -4.05
C SER A 250 20.94 -12.90 -2.60
N SER A 251 19.66 -13.18 -2.36
CA SER A 251 19.09 -13.49 -1.04
C SER A 251 18.20 -14.74 -1.09
N PRO A 252 18.77 -15.97 -1.10
CA PRO A 252 18.02 -17.20 -1.33
C PRO A 252 16.94 -17.52 -0.30
N GLU A 253 17.07 -16.97 0.91
CA GLU A 253 16.12 -17.13 2.02
C GLU A 253 15.06 -16.02 2.06
N ALA A 254 15.08 -15.07 1.11
CA ALA A 254 14.11 -13.99 1.08
C ALA A 254 12.70 -14.54 0.77
N LEU A 255 11.72 -14.07 1.53
CA LEU A 255 10.31 -14.28 1.22
C LEU A 255 9.81 -13.19 0.28
N VAL A 256 8.94 -13.54 -0.66
CA VAL A 256 8.24 -12.58 -1.52
C VAL A 256 6.76 -12.60 -1.16
N LEU A 257 6.25 -11.53 -0.59
CA LEU A 257 4.83 -11.36 -0.31
C LEU A 257 4.18 -10.54 -1.42
N VAL A 258 3.29 -11.19 -2.17
CA VAL A 258 2.52 -10.58 -3.25
C VAL A 258 1.06 -10.47 -2.83
N ALA A 259 0.52 -9.27 -2.77
CA ALA A 259 -0.91 -9.05 -2.60
C ALA A 259 -1.52 -8.55 -3.90
N LEU A 260 -2.59 -9.20 -4.35
CA LEU A 260 -3.25 -8.87 -5.60
C LEU A 260 -4.76 -9.10 -5.54
N LYS A 261 -5.47 -8.31 -6.33
CA LYS A 261 -6.88 -8.49 -6.64
C LYS A 261 -6.97 -8.98 -8.08
N ARG A 262 -7.42 -10.21 -8.30
CA ARG A 262 -7.61 -10.72 -9.67
C ARG A 262 -8.74 -9.95 -10.35
N ARG A 263 -8.43 -9.22 -11.43
CA ARG A 263 -9.43 -8.45 -12.21
C ARG A 263 -9.74 -9.11 -13.54
N HIS A 264 -8.75 -9.78 -14.14
CA HIS A 264 -8.89 -10.41 -15.44
C HIS A 264 -8.08 -11.72 -15.53
N GLU A 265 -8.50 -12.63 -16.42
CA GLU A 265 -7.80 -13.91 -16.64
C GLU A 265 -6.36 -13.73 -17.14
N SER A 266 -6.05 -12.61 -17.80
CA SER A 266 -4.69 -12.28 -18.23
C SER A 266 -3.70 -12.15 -17.08
N GLU A 267 -4.17 -11.90 -15.85
CA GLU A 267 -3.31 -11.87 -14.67
C GLU A 267 -2.85 -13.28 -14.25
N ALA A 268 -3.46 -14.34 -14.80
CA ALA A 268 -3.01 -15.71 -14.58
C ALA A 268 -1.55 -15.92 -15.03
N VAL A 269 -1.12 -15.17 -16.07
CA VAL A 269 0.25 -15.20 -16.61
C VAL A 269 1.29 -14.90 -15.53
N PHE A 270 0.97 -14.08 -14.52
CA PHE A 270 1.87 -13.82 -13.40
C PHE A 270 2.26 -15.12 -12.68
N PHE A 271 1.30 -15.99 -12.41
CA PHE A 271 1.54 -17.24 -11.69
C PHE A 271 2.36 -18.23 -12.52
N ASP A 272 2.11 -18.30 -13.83
CA ASP A 272 2.89 -19.13 -14.75
C ASP A 272 4.36 -18.66 -14.82
N LEU A 273 4.59 -17.35 -14.84
CA LEU A 273 5.93 -16.76 -14.80
C LEU A 273 6.64 -17.04 -13.48
N MET A 274 5.96 -16.86 -12.34
CA MET A 274 6.51 -17.18 -11.02
C MET A 274 6.89 -18.66 -10.91
N GLN A 275 6.03 -19.56 -11.38
CA GLN A 275 6.32 -21.00 -11.40
C GLN A 275 7.52 -21.32 -12.30
N SER A 276 7.58 -20.71 -13.49
CA SER A 276 8.68 -20.89 -14.44
C SER A 276 10.03 -20.38 -13.89
N ALA A 277 9.99 -19.37 -13.01
CA ALA A 277 11.14 -18.85 -12.28
C ALA A 277 11.42 -19.59 -10.96
N GLU A 278 10.82 -20.77 -10.77
CA GLU A 278 11.03 -21.66 -9.62
C GLU A 278 10.60 -21.05 -8.26
N PHE A 279 9.62 -20.15 -8.27
CA PHE A 279 8.97 -19.69 -7.05
C PHE A 279 7.87 -20.65 -6.61
N THR A 280 7.88 -21.00 -5.34
CA THR A 280 6.83 -21.82 -4.69
C THR A 280 6.40 -21.13 -3.41
N GLY A 281 5.13 -21.24 -3.05
CA GLY A 281 4.61 -20.43 -1.97
C GLY A 281 3.33 -20.94 -1.34
N GLU A 282 2.99 -20.29 -0.26
CA GLU A 282 1.75 -20.46 0.48
C GLU A 282 0.79 -19.33 0.09
N GLN A 283 -0.52 -19.59 0.11
CA GLN A 283 -1.52 -18.60 -0.24
C GLN A 283 -2.52 -18.40 0.90
N ALA A 284 -2.96 -17.16 1.06
CA ALA A 284 -4.05 -16.75 1.92
C ALA A 284 -4.99 -15.81 1.16
N SER A 285 -6.14 -15.52 1.74
CA SER A 285 -7.02 -14.48 1.22
C SER A 285 -7.61 -13.62 2.33
N MET A 286 -7.99 -12.42 1.95
CA MET A 286 -8.70 -11.46 2.78
C MET A 286 -9.86 -10.87 2.00
N ASP A 287 -10.98 -10.74 2.67
CA ASP A 287 -12.18 -10.11 2.14
C ASP A 287 -12.13 -8.62 2.48
N MET A 288 -12.23 -7.76 1.46
CA MET A 288 -12.25 -6.31 1.58
C MET A 288 -13.64 -5.77 1.22
N PRO A 289 -14.18 -4.78 1.97
CA PRO A 289 -15.45 -4.18 1.63
C PRO A 289 -15.42 -3.53 0.24
N ALA A 290 -16.43 -3.82 -0.58
CA ALA A 290 -16.61 -3.24 -1.90
C ALA A 290 -17.97 -2.53 -2.01
N GLN A 291 -18.23 -1.89 -3.14
CA GLN A 291 -19.49 -1.15 -3.37
C GLN A 291 -20.71 -2.08 -3.44
N ASN A 292 -21.88 -1.54 -3.10
CA ASN A 292 -23.18 -2.24 -3.20
C ASN A 292 -23.22 -3.55 -2.39
N ASP A 293 -22.66 -3.54 -1.17
CA ASP A 293 -22.56 -4.70 -0.27
C ASP A 293 -21.80 -5.89 -0.90
N GLN A 294 -20.97 -5.63 -1.91
CA GLN A 294 -20.05 -6.62 -2.45
C GLN A 294 -18.79 -6.72 -1.60
N VAL A 295 -18.05 -7.81 -1.82
CA VAL A 295 -16.77 -8.08 -1.18
C VAL A 295 -15.75 -8.33 -2.27
N ASP A 296 -14.64 -7.63 -2.20
CA ASP A 296 -13.48 -7.88 -3.04
C ASP A 296 -12.56 -8.86 -2.34
N LYS A 297 -12.28 -9.99 -3.00
CA LYS A 297 -11.37 -10.99 -2.48
C LYS A 297 -9.94 -10.65 -2.90
N ILE A 298 -9.10 -10.35 -1.91
CA ILE A 298 -7.67 -10.12 -2.09
C ILE A 298 -6.91 -11.41 -1.81
N GLU A 299 -6.04 -11.79 -2.72
CA GLU A 299 -5.15 -12.92 -2.58
C GLU A 299 -3.79 -12.44 -2.07
N LEU A 300 -3.25 -13.13 -1.08
CA LEU A 300 -1.90 -12.93 -0.58
C LEU A 300 -1.09 -14.20 -0.82
N HIS A 301 0.01 -14.08 -1.55
CA HIS A 301 0.89 -15.19 -1.89
C HIS A 301 2.26 -14.93 -1.27
N CYS A 302 2.74 -15.84 -0.42
CA CYS A 302 4.08 -15.79 0.15
C CYS A 302 4.96 -16.84 -0.54
N TYR A 303 5.79 -16.37 -1.46
CA TYR A 303 6.71 -17.21 -2.21
C TYR A 303 8.10 -17.26 -1.58
N ARG A 304 8.81 -18.33 -1.90
CA ARG A 304 10.24 -18.53 -1.75
C ARG A 304 10.80 -19.15 -3.03
N LYS A 305 12.05 -18.86 -3.32
CA LYS A 305 12.73 -19.50 -4.45
C LYS A 305 13.15 -20.92 -4.08
N VAL A 306 12.93 -21.88 -4.96
CA VAL A 306 13.40 -23.25 -4.74
C VAL A 306 14.92 -23.26 -4.89
N THR A 307 15.63 -23.45 -3.79
CA THR A 307 17.08 -23.67 -3.83
C THR A 307 17.34 -25.12 -4.18
N CYS A 308 17.93 -25.38 -5.35
CA CYS A 308 18.51 -26.69 -5.61
C CYS A 308 19.67 -26.90 -4.63
N HIS A 309 19.45 -27.67 -3.56
CA HIS A 309 20.55 -28.27 -2.83
C HIS A 309 21.30 -29.17 -3.80
N ARG A 310 22.40 -28.67 -4.37
CA ARG A 310 23.42 -29.54 -4.94
C ARG A 310 23.91 -30.41 -3.79
N SER A 311 23.41 -31.64 -3.77
CA SER A 311 23.94 -32.72 -2.95
C SER A 311 25.37 -32.92 -3.43
N GLY A 312 26.31 -32.31 -2.73
CA GLY A 312 27.75 -32.57 -2.84
C GLY A 312 28.15 -33.60 -1.81
#